data_AF-A0AAV5C3D3-F1
#
_entry.id   AF-A0AAV5C3D3-F1
#
_cell.length_a   1.000
_cell.length_b   1.000
_cell.length_c   1.000
_cell.angle_alpha   90.00
_cell.angle_beta   90.00
_cell.angle_gamma   90.00
#
_symmetry.space_group_name_H-M   'P 1'
#
loop_
_entity.id
_entity.type
_entity.pdbx_description
1 polymer ?
#
loop_
_entity_poly.entity_id
_entity_poly.type
_entity_poly.pdbx_seq_one_letter_code
_entity_poly.pdbx_strand_id
1 'polypeptide(L)'
;MSCSLDNSKMAPVPLDNIVNTGFYYMKSTARSIKAIKYWQEARTRFPPSIDQVVFNNIKHELVTELGAKILPLKTEFVSGFCDFYENGLDKVCTIHANCCLGLENKVHDLKNIAADWKNYTSLTPEKRKKWSVRLTAPNMGLGVAAKEGSTSHIVSFLLGAALPTAVLFFLASHRLGEGLPGISSRWGNGTILPPVGRPAVEATSLTSDVVSAAPAQDQKAEFAGLAELLPKVAIDDKTVIFTSVNEVWTRPNSLLDIFLDDFRNGEDTAHLLNHVLIVAVDSGGFEGCKAVHPHCYLLEIKSMNMSRAKWFGSKEYMELVWLKLSLQFPLHGKMIDTLN
;
A
#
# COMPACT_ATOMS: atom_id res chain seq x y z
N MET A 1 -10.51 -2.46 -3.88
CA MET A 1 -9.23 -2.08 -3.28
C MET A 1 -9.48 -1.86 -1.80
N SER A 2 -8.61 -2.39 -0.95
CA SER A 2 -8.65 -2.16 0.49
C SER A 2 -7.35 -1.51 0.91
N CYS A 3 -7.39 -0.34 1.54
CA CYS A 3 -6.21 0.49 1.83
C CYS A 3 -6.03 0.73 3.33
N SER A 4 -4.80 0.83 3.81
CA SER A 4 -4.54 1.32 5.17
C SER A 4 -4.93 2.80 5.30
N LEU A 5 -4.84 3.34 6.52
CA LEU A 5 -5.11 4.73 6.82
C LEU A 5 -3.84 5.41 7.36
N ASP A 6 -3.74 6.73 7.15
CA ASP A 6 -2.76 7.55 7.87
C ASP A 6 -3.19 7.84 9.31
N ASN A 7 -4.50 7.80 9.58
CA ASN A 7 -5.08 8.09 10.88
C ASN A 7 -6.36 7.25 11.07
N SER A 8 -6.49 6.61 12.22
CA SER A 8 -7.59 5.71 12.61
C SER A 8 -8.88 6.43 12.96
N LYS A 9 -8.88 7.76 13.09
CA LYS A 9 -10.08 8.56 13.36
C LYS A 9 -11.04 8.44 12.19
N MET A 10 -11.80 7.35 12.20
CA MET A 10 -12.66 6.94 11.10
C MET A 10 -13.66 8.05 10.81
N ALA A 11 -13.60 8.58 9.59
CA ALA A 11 -14.63 9.45 9.06
C ALA A 11 -15.97 8.68 9.03
N PRO A 12 -17.12 9.34 9.28
CA PRO A 12 -18.44 8.70 9.29
C PRO A 12 -18.73 7.95 7.97
N VAL A 13 -18.23 8.51 6.87
CA VAL A 13 -18.26 7.88 5.55
C VAL A 13 -16.89 7.23 5.30
N PRO A 14 -16.82 5.90 5.06
CA PRO A 14 -15.55 5.21 4.87
C PRO A 14 -14.67 5.81 3.78
N LEU A 15 -15.27 6.28 2.67
CA LEU A 15 -14.54 6.86 1.55
C LEU A 15 -13.90 8.22 1.90
N ASP A 16 -14.39 8.94 2.91
CA ASP A 16 -13.87 10.26 3.27
C ASP A 16 -12.55 10.17 4.06
N ASN A 17 -12.22 9.00 4.60
CA ASN A 17 -10.95 8.75 5.29
C ASN A 17 -9.74 9.04 4.38
N ILE A 18 -8.68 9.59 4.97
CA ILE A 18 -7.39 9.74 4.30
C ILE A 18 -6.75 8.36 4.21
N VAL A 19 -6.83 7.77 3.02
CA VAL A 19 -6.28 6.44 2.78
C VAL A 19 -4.79 6.54 2.53
N ASN A 20 -4.08 5.53 3.02
CA ASN A 20 -2.67 5.35 2.82
C ASN A 20 -2.43 4.36 1.67
N THR A 21 -1.51 4.69 0.75
CA THR A 21 -1.16 3.84 -0.40
C THR A 21 0.16 3.10 -0.21
N GLY A 22 0.71 3.13 1.00
CA GLY A 22 1.81 2.29 1.49
C GLY A 22 1.43 0.82 1.57
N PHE A 23 0.23 0.53 2.11
CA PHE A 23 -0.28 -0.83 2.30
C PHE A 23 -1.71 -0.97 1.76
N TYR A 24 -1.90 -1.83 0.76
CA TYR A 24 -3.22 -2.12 0.23
C TYR A 24 -3.30 -3.46 -0.48
N TYR A 25 -4.52 -3.96 -0.58
CA TYR A 25 -4.91 -5.08 -1.41
C TYR A 25 -5.75 -4.60 -2.61
N MET A 26 -5.44 -5.12 -3.80
CA MET A 26 -6.23 -4.87 -5.00
C MET A 26 -6.39 -6.15 -5.80
N LYS A 27 -7.64 -6.59 -6.00
CA LYS A 27 -7.94 -7.73 -6.87
C LYS A 27 -7.57 -7.42 -8.32
N SER A 28 -6.75 -8.25 -8.94
CA SER A 28 -6.36 -8.13 -10.35
C SER A 28 -7.55 -8.38 -11.27
N THR A 29 -8.02 -7.32 -11.92
CA THR A 29 -9.14 -7.31 -12.87
C THR A 29 -8.86 -6.28 -13.97
N ALA A 30 -9.57 -6.37 -15.10
CA ALA A 30 -9.50 -5.32 -16.11
C ALA A 30 -9.85 -3.92 -15.55
N ARG A 31 -10.72 -3.86 -14.52
CA ARG A 31 -11.07 -2.62 -13.82
C ARG A 31 -9.92 -2.09 -12.97
N SER A 32 -9.18 -2.96 -12.26
CA SER A 32 -8.03 -2.53 -11.46
C SER A 32 -6.93 -1.94 -12.32
N ILE A 33 -6.69 -2.53 -13.50
CA ILE A 33 -5.74 -2.00 -14.49
C ILE A 33 -6.14 -0.60 -14.95
N LYS A 34 -7.42 -0.40 -15.28
CA LYS A 34 -7.96 0.93 -15.63
C LYS A 34 -7.81 1.94 -14.49
N ALA A 35 -8.08 1.52 -13.25
CA ALA A 35 -7.97 2.39 -12.08
C ALA A 35 -6.52 2.82 -11.81
N ILE A 36 -5.55 1.92 -11.92
CA ILE A 36 -4.11 2.25 -11.78
C ILE A 36 -3.69 3.23 -12.88
N LYS A 37 -4.10 2.98 -14.14
CA LYS A 37 -3.79 3.88 -15.25
C LYS A 37 -4.39 5.27 -15.06
N TYR A 38 -5.67 5.35 -14.68
CA TYR A 38 -6.35 6.61 -14.36
C TYR A 38 -5.63 7.38 -13.25
N TRP A 39 -5.18 6.68 -12.21
CA TRP A 39 -4.42 7.27 -11.11
C TRP A 39 -3.06 7.82 -11.55
N GLN A 40 -2.33 7.09 -12.40
CA GLN A 40 -1.08 7.59 -12.96
C GLN A 40 -1.28 8.83 -13.84
N GLU A 41 -2.29 8.82 -14.72
CA GLU A 41 -2.60 9.93 -15.62
C GLU A 41 -3.05 11.18 -14.83
N ALA A 42 -3.78 10.97 -13.74
CA ALA A 42 -4.24 12.03 -12.85
C ALA A 42 -3.10 12.85 -12.24
N ARG A 43 -1.88 12.30 -12.15
CA ARG A 43 -0.68 13.01 -11.67
C ARG A 43 -0.51 14.38 -12.33
N THR A 44 -0.82 14.49 -13.62
CA THR A 44 -0.64 15.73 -14.40
C THR A 44 -1.65 16.83 -14.05
N ARG A 45 -2.74 16.50 -13.33
CA ARG A 45 -3.79 17.45 -12.91
C ARG A 45 -3.45 18.20 -11.61
N PHE A 46 -2.41 17.78 -10.89
CA PHE A 46 -2.08 18.31 -9.56
C PHE A 46 -0.65 18.85 -9.50
N PRO A 47 -0.34 19.76 -8.55
CA PRO A 47 1.04 20.13 -8.25
C PRO A 47 1.88 18.89 -7.92
N PRO A 48 3.22 18.92 -8.16
CA PRO A 48 4.10 17.80 -7.87
C PRO A 48 3.88 17.22 -6.47
N SER A 49 3.38 15.99 -6.42
CA SER A 49 2.97 15.30 -5.19
C SER A 49 3.22 13.80 -5.31
N ILE A 50 3.23 13.09 -4.19
CA ILE A 50 3.30 11.62 -4.15
C ILE A 50 1.97 10.98 -4.59
N ASP A 51 2.02 9.69 -4.93
CA ASP A 51 0.89 8.88 -5.38
C ASP A 51 -0.32 8.98 -4.43
N GLN A 52 -0.09 8.88 -3.13
CA GLN A 52 -1.14 8.89 -2.10
C GLN A 52 -1.97 10.18 -2.09
N VAL A 53 -1.32 11.33 -2.26
CA VAL A 53 -1.99 12.64 -2.29
C VAL A 53 -2.92 12.69 -3.49
N VAL A 54 -2.41 12.29 -4.66
CA VAL A 54 -3.22 12.22 -5.88
C VAL A 54 -4.36 11.21 -5.71
N PHE A 55 -4.12 10.04 -5.11
CA PHE A 55 -5.16 9.04 -4.86
C PHE A 55 -6.31 9.61 -4.03
N ASN A 56 -6.00 10.31 -2.94
CA ASN A 56 -7.01 10.89 -2.07
C ASN A 56 -7.84 11.98 -2.77
N ASN A 57 -7.25 12.72 -3.70
CA ASN A 57 -7.96 13.72 -4.50
C ASN A 57 -8.93 13.08 -5.52
N ILE A 58 -8.62 11.88 -6.03
CA ILE A 58 -9.37 11.25 -7.12
C ILE A 58 -10.21 10.05 -6.68
N LYS A 59 -10.14 9.62 -5.41
CA LYS A 59 -10.81 8.40 -4.93
C LYS A 59 -12.31 8.37 -5.21
N HIS A 60 -12.99 9.52 -5.18
CA HIS A 60 -14.40 9.63 -5.54
C HIS A 60 -14.62 9.42 -7.05
N GLU A 61 -13.76 10.00 -7.89
CA GLU A 61 -13.78 9.78 -9.35
C GLU A 61 -13.54 8.30 -9.69
N LEU A 62 -12.62 7.62 -9.00
CA LEU A 62 -12.39 6.18 -9.19
C LEU A 62 -13.66 5.36 -8.89
N VAL A 63 -14.47 5.80 -7.92
CA VAL A 63 -15.74 5.14 -7.58
C VAL A 63 -16.81 5.48 -8.62
N THR A 64 -17.01 6.75 -8.97
CA THR A 64 -18.09 7.19 -9.87
C THR A 64 -17.83 6.80 -11.32
N GLU A 65 -16.63 7.02 -11.83
CA GLU A 65 -16.28 6.84 -13.25
C GLU A 65 -15.92 5.39 -13.58
N LEU A 66 -15.25 4.69 -12.65
CA LEU A 66 -14.73 3.34 -12.91
C LEU A 66 -15.46 2.24 -12.13
N GLY A 67 -16.43 2.60 -11.28
CA GLY A 67 -17.13 1.63 -10.43
C GLY A 67 -16.18 0.90 -9.48
N ALA A 68 -15.11 1.56 -9.03
CA ALA A 68 -14.21 1.00 -8.04
C ALA A 68 -14.90 0.92 -6.68
N LYS A 69 -14.54 -0.10 -5.89
CA LYS A 69 -14.89 -0.17 -4.47
C LYS A 69 -13.61 0.05 -3.67
N ILE A 70 -13.56 1.13 -2.90
CA ILE A 70 -12.43 1.48 -2.03
C ILE A 70 -12.90 1.33 -0.59
N LEU A 71 -12.18 0.51 0.19
CA LEU A 71 -12.51 0.23 1.58
C LEU A 71 -11.29 0.50 2.47
N PRO A 72 -11.41 1.35 3.50
CA PRO A 72 -10.41 1.40 4.55
C PRO A 72 -10.25 0.05 5.24
N LEU A 73 -9.01 -0.36 5.48
CA LEU A 73 -8.67 -1.45 6.37
C LEU A 73 -8.90 -1.01 7.81
N LYS A 74 -9.38 -1.93 8.65
CA LYS A 74 -9.64 -1.63 10.05
C LYS A 74 -8.32 -1.54 10.82
N THR A 75 -8.14 -0.43 11.52
CA THR A 75 -6.90 -0.12 12.25
C THR A 75 -6.66 -1.03 13.46
N GLU A 76 -7.70 -1.71 13.96
CA GLU A 76 -7.57 -2.76 15.00
C GLU A 76 -6.71 -3.95 14.53
N PHE A 77 -6.70 -4.24 13.22
CA PHE A 77 -5.91 -5.34 12.62
C PHE A 77 -4.70 -4.81 11.82
N VAL A 78 -4.81 -3.62 11.25
CA VAL A 78 -3.79 -2.98 10.41
C VAL A 78 -3.41 -1.66 11.07
N SER A 79 -2.57 -1.76 12.09
CA SER A 79 -2.16 -0.61 12.89
C SER A 79 -1.07 0.17 12.17
N GLY A 80 -0.86 1.41 12.60
CA GLY A 80 0.27 2.21 12.15
C GLY A 80 0.80 3.06 13.29
N PHE A 81 2.03 3.58 13.17
CA PHE A 81 2.65 4.40 14.21
C PHE A 81 1.81 5.62 14.62
N CYS A 82 0.99 6.16 13.72
CA CYS A 82 0.05 7.23 14.04
C CYS A 82 -1.02 6.83 15.09
N ASP A 83 -1.43 5.57 15.09
CA ASP A 83 -2.56 5.05 15.88
C ASP A 83 -2.11 3.95 16.86
N PHE A 84 -0.80 3.75 17.00
CA PHE A 84 -0.20 2.56 17.59
C PHE A 84 -0.53 2.40 19.08
N TYR A 85 -0.76 3.49 19.80
CA TYR A 85 -1.07 3.46 21.24
C TYR A 85 -2.52 3.11 21.56
N GLU A 86 -3.40 3.07 20.56
CA GLU A 86 -4.83 2.79 20.77
C GLU A 86 -5.13 1.29 20.73
N ASN A 87 -4.25 0.49 20.12
CA ASN A 87 -4.48 -0.94 19.85
C ASN A 87 -3.42 -1.80 20.55
N GLY A 88 -3.86 -2.85 21.26
CA GLY A 88 -2.96 -3.86 21.82
C GLY A 88 -2.38 -4.79 20.74
N LEU A 89 -1.25 -5.43 21.03
CA LEU A 89 -0.62 -6.42 20.13
C LEU A 89 -1.44 -7.72 19.98
N ASP A 90 -2.50 -7.91 20.75
CA ASP A 90 -3.33 -9.12 20.76
C ASP A 90 -4.24 -9.29 19.54
N LYS A 91 -4.48 -8.19 18.80
CA LYS A 91 -5.35 -8.19 17.61
C LYS A 91 -4.62 -7.81 16.33
N VAL A 92 -3.48 -7.15 16.45
CA VAL A 92 -2.77 -6.57 15.30
C VAL A 92 -2.21 -7.70 14.42
N CYS A 93 -2.54 -7.64 13.14
CA CYS A 93 -1.96 -8.50 12.11
C CYS A 93 -0.72 -7.88 11.47
N THR A 94 -0.66 -6.54 11.41
CA THR A 94 0.46 -5.81 10.83
C THR A 94 0.56 -4.40 11.37
N ILE A 95 1.78 -3.87 11.43
CA ILE A 95 2.09 -2.50 11.82
C ILE A 95 2.80 -1.83 10.65
N HIS A 96 2.16 -0.82 10.08
CA HIS A 96 2.76 -0.01 9.03
C HIS A 96 3.42 1.23 9.65
N ALA A 97 4.68 1.50 9.30
CA ALA A 97 5.41 2.71 9.70
C ALA A 97 4.91 3.98 8.95
N ASN A 98 3.59 4.22 8.98
CA ASN A 98 3.02 5.52 8.63
C ASN A 98 3.51 6.58 9.64
N CYS A 99 3.43 7.86 9.30
CA CYS A 99 3.78 8.94 10.25
C CYS A 99 5.21 8.94 10.81
N CYS A 100 6.17 8.29 10.14
CA CYS A 100 7.58 8.33 10.51
C CYS A 100 8.45 8.81 9.33
N LEU A 101 9.23 9.87 9.58
CA LEU A 101 10.03 10.55 8.57
C LEU A 101 11.47 10.06 8.58
N GLY A 102 12.00 9.75 7.40
CA GLY A 102 13.38 9.32 7.22
C GLY A 102 13.57 7.79 7.32
N LEU A 103 14.43 7.26 6.46
CA LEU A 103 14.69 5.82 6.39
C LEU A 103 15.30 5.28 7.70
N GLU A 104 16.21 6.03 8.31
CA GLU A 104 16.88 5.61 9.54
C GLU A 104 15.91 5.53 10.73
N ASN A 105 15.05 6.53 10.90
CA ASN A 105 14.01 6.53 11.94
C ASN A 105 13.04 5.36 11.74
N LYS A 106 12.63 5.10 10.50
CA LYS A 106 11.77 3.95 10.17
C LYS A 106 12.42 2.62 10.55
N VAL A 107 13.67 2.43 10.16
CA VAL A 107 14.44 1.21 10.49
C VAL A 107 14.59 1.07 12.01
N HIS A 108 14.86 2.16 12.71
CA HIS A 108 14.97 2.16 14.17
C HIS A 108 13.65 1.79 14.84
N ASP A 109 12.57 2.49 14.51
CA ASP A 109 11.26 2.29 15.11
C ASP A 109 10.70 0.90 14.81
N LEU A 110 10.81 0.43 13.56
CA LEU A 110 10.39 -0.94 13.20
C LEU A 110 11.16 -2.00 13.98
N LYS A 111 12.47 -1.81 14.22
CA LYS A 111 13.25 -2.73 15.05
C LYS A 111 12.79 -2.74 16.51
N ASN A 112 12.43 -1.58 17.06
CA ASN A 112 11.88 -1.51 18.42
C ASN A 112 10.55 -2.28 18.52
N ILE A 113 9.68 -2.11 17.52
CA ILE A 113 8.39 -2.81 17.44
C ILE A 113 8.57 -4.32 17.29
N ALA A 114 9.51 -4.76 16.44
CA ALA A 114 9.85 -6.17 16.30
C ALA A 114 10.39 -6.77 17.61
N ALA A 115 11.17 -6.02 18.37
CA ALA A 115 11.64 -6.44 19.70
C ALA A 115 10.49 -6.55 20.70
N ASP A 116 9.57 -5.59 20.72
CA ASP A 116 8.38 -5.63 21.56
C ASP A 116 7.47 -6.80 21.21
N TRP A 117 7.30 -7.09 19.91
CA TRP A 117 6.57 -8.25 19.42
C TRP A 117 7.20 -9.56 19.88
N LYS A 118 8.53 -9.69 19.80
CA LYS A 118 9.26 -10.86 20.28
C LYS A 118 9.09 -11.04 21.80
N ASN A 119 9.14 -9.95 22.56
CA ASN A 119 8.89 -9.99 24.00
C ASN A 119 7.46 -10.43 24.30
N TYR A 120 6.47 -9.88 23.61
CA TYR A 120 5.06 -10.22 23.75
C TYR A 120 4.78 -11.69 23.42
N THR A 121 5.32 -12.18 22.30
CA THR A 121 5.08 -13.54 21.81
C THR A 121 5.79 -14.61 22.65
N SER A 122 6.84 -14.26 23.38
CA SER A 122 7.53 -15.17 24.32
C SER A 122 6.70 -15.54 25.57
N LEU A 123 5.60 -14.83 25.82
CA LEU A 123 4.77 -15.01 27.01
C LEU A 123 3.69 -16.07 26.82
N THR A 124 3.21 -16.62 27.95
CA THR A 124 2.01 -17.46 27.97
C THR A 124 0.75 -16.65 27.64
N PRO A 125 -0.32 -17.28 27.12
CA PRO A 125 -1.57 -16.59 26.80
C PRO A 125 -2.16 -15.76 27.95
N GLU A 126 -2.05 -16.23 29.21
CA GLU A 126 -2.56 -15.51 30.38
C GLU A 126 -1.74 -14.25 30.68
N LYS A 127 -0.42 -14.30 30.45
CA LYS A 127 0.48 -13.16 30.62
C LYS A 127 0.28 -12.14 29.51
N ARG A 128 0.03 -12.58 28.28
CA ARG A 128 -0.32 -11.69 27.15
C ARG A 128 -1.59 -10.88 27.41
N LYS A 129 -2.63 -11.52 27.97
CA LYS A 129 -3.87 -10.82 28.38
C LYS A 129 -3.66 -9.75 29.46
N LYS A 130 -2.62 -9.92 30.27
CA LYS A 130 -2.23 -8.99 31.34
C LYS A 130 -1.06 -8.09 30.95
N TRP A 131 -0.64 -8.14 29.68
CA TRP A 131 0.50 -7.37 29.21
C TRP A 131 0.17 -5.88 29.26
N SER A 132 0.92 -5.15 30.09
CA SER A 132 0.76 -3.71 30.29
C SER A 132 2.08 -2.95 30.07
N VAL A 133 3.07 -3.59 29.44
CA VAL A 133 4.33 -2.91 29.10
C VAL A 133 4.01 -1.87 28.03
N ARG A 134 4.44 -0.62 28.26
CA ARG A 134 4.34 0.43 27.26
C ARG A 134 5.23 0.05 26.11
N LEU A 135 4.62 -0.14 24.94
CA LEU A 135 5.33 -0.34 23.69
C LEU A 135 6.28 0.83 23.46
N THR A 136 7.42 0.55 22.85
CA THR A 136 8.43 1.56 22.53
C THR A 136 7.83 2.53 21.53
N ALA A 137 7.71 3.78 21.96
CA ALA A 137 7.15 4.86 21.17
C ALA A 137 7.98 5.09 19.89
N PRO A 138 7.38 5.04 18.69
CA PRO A 138 8.11 5.42 17.48
C PRO A 138 8.56 6.87 17.58
N ASN A 139 9.83 7.11 17.28
CA ASN A 139 10.36 8.45 17.12
C ASN A 139 9.90 8.98 15.75
N MET A 140 8.75 9.64 15.75
CA MET A 140 8.12 10.25 14.56
C MET A 140 8.98 11.34 13.88
N GLY A 141 10.24 11.54 14.30
CA GLY A 141 11.17 12.51 13.73
C GLY A 141 10.88 13.95 14.13
N LEU A 142 9.95 14.16 15.07
CA LEU A 142 9.62 15.45 15.65
C LEU A 142 10.39 15.63 16.96
N GLY A 143 11.67 16.00 16.83
CA GLY A 143 12.46 16.46 17.95
C GLY A 143 11.84 17.73 18.56
N VAL A 144 11.30 17.60 19.76
CA VAL A 144 10.72 18.67 20.57
C VAL A 144 11.86 19.55 21.11
N ALA A 145 11.93 20.81 20.69
CA ALA A 145 12.38 21.88 21.58
C ALA A 145 11.18 22.30 22.44
N ALA A 146 10.98 21.62 23.56
CA ALA A 146 10.01 22.02 24.56
C ALA A 146 10.60 23.19 25.34
N LYS A 147 9.95 24.34 25.26
CA LYS A 147 9.96 25.29 26.36
C LYS A 147 8.51 25.53 26.76
N GLU A 148 8.22 25.24 28.03
CA GLU A 148 6.96 25.50 28.71
C GLU A 148 6.51 26.95 28.55
N GLY A 149 5.20 27.14 28.37
CA GLY A 149 4.56 28.41 28.67
C GLY A 149 3.38 28.77 27.80
N SER A 150 2.20 28.69 28.42
CA SER A 150 1.05 29.56 28.20
C SER A 150 0.09 29.29 27.03
N THR A 151 -1.17 29.25 27.42
CA THR A 151 -2.42 29.17 26.67
C THR A 151 -2.53 30.19 25.54
N SER A 152 -2.87 29.74 24.34
CA SER A 152 -3.91 30.36 23.50
C SER A 152 -4.23 29.45 22.31
N HIS A 153 -5.52 29.33 22.00
CA HIS A 153 -6.02 28.67 20.80
C HIS A 153 -5.37 29.28 19.55
N ILE A 154 -4.62 28.47 18.79
CA ILE A 154 -4.15 28.84 17.46
C ILE A 154 -4.41 27.65 16.53
N VAL A 155 -5.47 27.81 15.74
CA VAL A 155 -5.58 27.54 14.31
C VAL A 155 -5.06 26.18 13.80
N SER A 156 -6.00 25.38 13.29
CA SER A 156 -5.83 24.35 12.26
C SER A 156 -4.45 24.32 11.58
N PHE A 157 -3.65 23.29 11.88
CA PHE A 157 -2.62 22.83 10.95
C PHE A 157 -3.13 21.61 10.19
N LEU A 158 -3.92 21.89 9.16
CA LEU A 158 -4.05 21.07 7.97
C LEU A 158 -2.70 21.15 7.21
N LEU A 159 -1.69 20.41 7.66
CA LEU A 159 -0.45 20.16 6.91
C LEU A 159 0.38 19.12 7.66
N GLY A 160 0.22 17.87 7.24
CA GLY A 160 1.06 16.74 7.64
C GLY A 160 0.94 15.55 6.68
N ALA A 161 0.43 15.78 5.48
CA ALA A 161 0.37 14.78 4.41
C ALA A 161 1.67 14.84 3.60
N ALA A 162 2.73 14.26 4.15
CA ALA A 162 3.93 13.95 3.42
C ALA A 162 4.57 12.74 4.11
N LEU A 163 4.29 11.54 3.61
CA LEU A 163 4.84 10.28 4.14
C LEU A 163 5.51 9.46 3.05
N PRO A 164 6.64 8.80 3.34
CA PRO A 164 7.10 7.68 2.54
C PRO A 164 6.41 6.38 2.81
N THR A 165 6.12 5.75 1.71
CA THR A 165 5.78 4.36 1.44
C THR A 165 6.93 3.45 1.91
N ALA A 166 6.69 2.62 2.91
CA ALA A 166 7.43 1.37 3.11
C ALA A 166 6.39 0.25 3.09
N VAL A 167 6.53 -0.69 2.15
CA VAL A 167 5.62 -1.82 1.94
C VAL A 167 5.89 -2.87 3.02
N LEU A 168 4.94 -3.15 3.92
CA LEU A 168 4.99 -4.23 4.91
C LEU A 168 3.58 -4.87 5.07
N PHE A 169 3.50 -6.21 5.18
CA PHE A 169 2.32 -7.09 4.98
C PHE A 169 1.57 -7.49 6.27
N PHE A 170 0.26 -7.81 6.25
CA PHE A 170 -0.32 -9.17 6.08
C PHE A 170 -1.84 -9.19 5.72
N LEU A 171 -2.32 -10.27 5.07
CA LEU A 171 -3.72 -10.62 4.82
C LEU A 171 -4.17 -11.75 5.76
N ALA A 172 -5.09 -11.46 6.69
CA ALA A 172 -5.89 -12.49 7.35
C ALA A 172 -7.09 -12.86 6.47
N SER A 173 -6.88 -13.67 5.43
CA SER A 173 -7.98 -14.29 4.69
C SER A 173 -8.26 -15.69 5.23
N HIS A 174 -8.80 -15.75 6.45
CA HIS A 174 -9.57 -16.92 6.86
C HIS A 174 -10.81 -16.61 7.71
N ARG A 175 -11.21 -15.33 7.85
CA ARG A 175 -12.47 -14.94 8.52
C ARG A 175 -13.27 -13.80 7.90
N LEU A 176 -12.83 -13.21 6.78
CA LEU A 176 -13.62 -12.18 6.08
C LEU A 176 -14.61 -12.74 5.04
N GLY A 177 -14.58 -14.06 4.80
CA GLY A 177 -15.51 -14.76 3.89
C GLY A 177 -16.74 -15.39 4.55
N GLU A 178 -16.71 -15.71 5.84
CA GLU A 178 -17.77 -16.49 6.51
C GLU A 178 -18.57 -15.73 7.59
N GLY A 179 -18.74 -14.41 7.42
CA GLY A 179 -19.41 -13.57 8.43
C GLY A 179 -20.38 -12.51 7.92
N LEU A 180 -20.89 -12.62 6.68
CA LEU A 180 -21.84 -11.66 6.10
C LEU A 180 -23.11 -12.24 5.44
N PRO A 181 -23.79 -13.31 5.93
CA PRO A 181 -25.20 -13.52 5.59
C PRO A 181 -26.20 -12.79 6.49
N GLY A 182 -25.76 -12.14 7.59
CA GLY A 182 -26.66 -11.73 8.68
C GLY A 182 -27.02 -10.25 8.80
N ILE A 183 -26.64 -9.36 7.88
CA ILE A 183 -26.86 -7.90 8.03
C ILE A 183 -27.43 -7.24 6.77
N SER A 184 -28.23 -7.98 6.00
CA SER A 184 -29.00 -7.44 4.86
C SER A 184 -30.48 -7.81 4.98
N SER A 185 -31.11 -7.43 6.08
CA SER A 185 -32.57 -7.49 6.22
C SER A 185 -33.07 -6.37 7.12
N ARG A 186 -32.89 -5.11 6.71
CA ARG A 186 -33.73 -3.97 7.11
C ARG A 186 -33.31 -2.71 6.37
N TRP A 187 -33.72 -2.58 5.13
CA TRP A 187 -34.27 -1.31 4.66
C TRP A 187 -35.39 -1.61 3.68
N GLY A 188 -36.60 -1.25 4.09
CA GLY A 188 -37.83 -1.52 3.37
C GLY A 188 -38.04 -0.58 2.18
N ASN A 189 -38.70 -1.15 1.18
CA ASN A 189 -39.68 -0.59 0.26
C ASN A 189 -39.69 0.94 0.07
N GLY A 190 -39.23 1.36 -1.11
CA GLY A 190 -39.67 2.57 -1.80
C GLY A 190 -39.83 2.25 -3.29
N THR A 191 -41.02 2.50 -3.81
CA THR A 191 -41.60 2.07 -5.09
C THR A 191 -40.86 2.53 -6.35
N ILE A 192 -40.87 1.65 -7.35
CA ILE A 192 -40.45 1.82 -8.76
C ILE A 192 -41.48 2.63 -9.55
N LEU A 193 -41.03 3.55 -10.41
CA LEU A 193 -41.74 3.95 -11.64
C LEU A 193 -40.75 4.09 -12.82
N PRO A 194 -41.14 3.71 -14.06
CA PRO A 194 -40.25 3.54 -15.23
C PRO A 194 -40.08 4.83 -16.09
N PRO A 195 -39.18 4.84 -17.10
CA PRO A 195 -38.72 6.06 -17.78
C PRO A 195 -39.63 6.47 -18.96
N VAL A 196 -39.75 7.78 -19.17
CA VAL A 196 -40.35 8.38 -20.39
C VAL A 196 -39.22 8.81 -21.33
N GLY A 197 -39.33 8.43 -22.61
CA GLY A 197 -38.26 8.54 -23.60
C GLY A 197 -38.22 9.83 -24.44
N ARG A 198 -37.00 10.07 -25.00
CA ARG A 198 -36.60 10.57 -26.34
C ARG A 198 -37.20 11.90 -26.89
N PRO A 199 -36.47 12.67 -27.73
CA PRO A 199 -35.74 12.15 -28.90
C PRO A 199 -34.34 12.71 -29.17
N ALA A 200 -33.72 12.05 -30.15
CA ALA A 200 -32.39 12.25 -30.72
C ALA A 200 -32.23 13.60 -31.43
N VAL A 201 -31.01 14.14 -31.41
CA VAL A 201 -30.50 15.05 -32.44
C VAL A 201 -29.10 14.60 -32.83
N GLU A 202 -28.89 14.58 -34.13
CA GLU A 202 -27.76 14.01 -34.87
C GLU A 202 -26.67 15.08 -35.12
N ALA A 203 -25.43 14.60 -35.11
CA ALA A 203 -24.24 15.06 -35.83
C ALA A 203 -23.83 16.55 -35.84
N THR A 204 -22.62 16.80 -35.31
CA THR A 204 -21.61 17.56 -36.06
C THR A 204 -20.23 16.92 -35.91
N SER A 205 -19.64 16.63 -37.06
CA SER A 205 -18.29 16.15 -37.26
C SER A 205 -17.24 17.20 -36.91
N LEU A 206 -16.21 16.83 -36.15
CA LEU A 206 -14.89 17.46 -36.25
C LEU A 206 -13.83 16.36 -36.29
N THR A 207 -13.11 16.36 -37.39
CA THR A 207 -11.96 15.54 -37.76
C THR A 207 -10.66 16.02 -37.10
N SER A 208 -9.66 15.13 -37.14
CA SER A 208 -8.25 15.31 -36.73
C SER A 208 -8.02 15.12 -35.22
N ASP A 209 -7.11 14.27 -34.73
CA ASP A 209 -5.89 13.72 -35.31
C ASP A 209 -5.59 12.30 -34.81
N VAL A 210 -4.98 11.52 -35.69
CA VAL A 210 -4.39 10.22 -35.39
C VAL A 210 -3.22 10.44 -34.41
N VAL A 211 -3.47 10.25 -33.11
CA VAL A 211 -2.38 10.05 -32.16
C VAL A 211 -1.93 8.60 -32.31
N SER A 212 -0.84 8.44 -33.05
CA SER A 212 -0.11 7.19 -33.22
C SER A 212 0.13 6.52 -31.87
N ALA A 213 -0.54 5.41 -31.62
CA ALA A 213 -0.27 4.55 -30.49
C ALA A 213 0.97 3.70 -30.82
N ALA A 214 2.07 3.92 -30.11
CA ALA A 214 3.23 3.02 -30.09
C ALA A 214 3.93 3.04 -28.72
N PRO A 215 4.54 1.92 -28.24
CA PRO A 215 4.30 0.53 -28.59
C PRO A 215 3.95 -0.34 -27.36
N ALA A 216 2.91 -1.16 -27.47
CA ALA A 216 2.63 -2.24 -26.51
C ALA A 216 3.66 -3.40 -26.57
N GLN A 217 4.68 -3.31 -27.43
CA GLN A 217 5.68 -4.37 -27.64
C GLN A 217 6.84 -4.33 -26.63
N ASP A 218 7.29 -3.15 -26.19
CA ASP A 218 8.41 -3.03 -25.23
C ASP A 218 8.06 -3.60 -23.87
N GLN A 219 6.84 -3.34 -23.38
CA GLN A 219 6.38 -3.86 -22.08
C GLN A 219 6.20 -5.39 -22.07
N LYS A 220 6.04 -6.05 -23.22
CA LYS A 220 5.84 -7.51 -23.24
C LYS A 220 7.14 -8.27 -22.96
N ALA A 221 8.28 -7.75 -23.44
CA ALA A 221 9.60 -8.32 -23.21
C ALA A 221 10.12 -7.99 -21.79
N GLU A 222 9.83 -6.79 -21.29
CA GLU A 222 10.26 -6.28 -19.98
C GLU A 222 9.68 -7.07 -18.79
N PHE A 223 8.58 -7.82 -18.98
CA PHE A 223 7.89 -8.61 -17.94
C PHE A 223 7.85 -10.12 -18.24
N ALA A 224 8.73 -10.63 -19.12
CA ALA A 224 8.69 -12.04 -19.53
C ALA A 224 8.96 -13.00 -18.36
N GLY A 225 10.01 -12.77 -17.56
CA GLY A 225 10.38 -13.63 -16.43
C GLY A 225 9.37 -13.62 -15.28
N LEU A 226 8.50 -12.60 -15.21
CA LEU A 226 7.46 -12.51 -14.20
C LEU A 226 6.40 -13.60 -14.37
N ALA A 227 6.04 -13.96 -15.61
CA ALA A 227 5.06 -15.01 -15.88
C ALA A 227 5.51 -16.39 -15.37
N GLU A 228 6.82 -16.64 -15.28
CA GLU A 228 7.37 -17.88 -14.72
C GLU A 228 7.41 -17.89 -13.19
N LEU A 229 7.53 -16.71 -12.57
CA LEU A 229 7.57 -16.56 -11.12
C LEU A 229 6.17 -16.54 -10.49
N LEU A 230 5.19 -15.91 -11.15
CA LEU A 230 3.85 -15.74 -10.61
C LEU A 230 3.19 -17.05 -10.14
N PRO A 231 3.22 -18.17 -10.91
CA PRO A 231 2.66 -19.44 -10.45
C PRO A 231 3.39 -20.05 -9.25
N LYS A 232 4.67 -19.69 -9.02
CA LYS A 232 5.48 -20.21 -7.90
C LYS A 232 5.19 -19.49 -6.59
N VAL A 233 4.84 -18.20 -6.67
CA VAL A 233 4.60 -17.34 -5.51
C VAL A 233 3.11 -17.14 -5.21
N ALA A 234 2.22 -17.46 -6.15
CA ALA A 234 0.79 -17.37 -5.92
C ALA A 234 0.36 -18.32 -4.78
N ILE A 235 -0.45 -17.81 -3.87
CA ILE A 235 -1.18 -18.61 -2.87
C ILE A 235 -2.28 -19.40 -3.59
N ASP A 236 -2.85 -20.43 -2.96
CA ASP A 236 -3.93 -21.26 -3.51
C ASP A 236 -5.11 -20.46 -4.08
N ASP A 237 -5.43 -19.30 -3.49
CA ASP A 237 -6.49 -18.39 -3.94
C ASP A 237 -6.04 -17.39 -5.03
N LYS A 238 -4.87 -17.62 -5.62
CA LYS A 238 -4.21 -16.80 -6.65
C LYS A 238 -3.76 -15.42 -6.15
N THR A 239 -3.69 -15.22 -4.83
CA THR A 239 -3.13 -14.00 -4.24
C THR A 239 -1.61 -13.99 -4.38
N VAL A 240 -1.05 -12.85 -4.77
CA VAL A 240 0.40 -12.62 -4.82
C VAL A 240 0.76 -11.51 -3.85
N ILE A 241 1.73 -11.79 -2.98
CA ILE A 241 2.32 -10.84 -2.05
C ILE A 241 3.56 -10.31 -2.73
N PHE A 242 3.65 -9.00 -3.00
CA PHE A 242 4.85 -8.45 -3.62
C PHE A 242 5.29 -7.10 -3.06
N THR A 243 6.59 -6.92 -2.94
CA THR A 243 7.22 -5.65 -2.57
C THR A 243 8.22 -5.22 -3.64
N SER A 244 8.60 -3.95 -3.64
CA SER A 244 9.66 -3.43 -4.50
C SER A 244 10.83 -2.94 -3.67
N VAL A 245 12.06 -3.19 -4.11
CA VAL A 245 13.29 -2.80 -3.38
C VAL A 245 14.32 -2.18 -4.32
N ASN A 246 15.14 -1.28 -3.79
CA ASN A 246 16.36 -0.77 -4.42
C ASN A 246 17.59 -1.24 -3.64
N GLU A 247 18.80 -0.95 -4.13
CA GLU A 247 20.06 -1.32 -3.45
C GLU A 247 20.09 -0.92 -1.96
N VAL A 248 19.59 0.28 -1.63
CA VAL A 248 19.64 0.79 -0.26
C VAL A 248 18.78 -0.05 0.68
N TRP A 249 17.64 -0.55 0.20
CA TRP A 249 16.69 -1.35 0.97
C TRP A 249 17.08 -2.81 1.11
N THR A 250 18.09 -3.27 0.38
CA THR A 250 18.63 -4.63 0.46
C THR A 250 19.99 -4.71 1.15
N ARG A 251 20.47 -3.61 1.72
CA ARG A 251 21.71 -3.62 2.53
C ARG A 251 21.48 -4.42 3.82
N PRO A 252 22.53 -5.02 4.40
CA PRO A 252 22.40 -5.69 5.69
C PRO A 252 21.82 -4.75 6.76
N ASN A 253 20.95 -5.29 7.61
CA ASN A 253 20.22 -4.60 8.67
C ASN A 253 19.29 -3.47 8.20
N SER A 254 18.81 -3.53 6.95
CA SER A 254 17.91 -2.53 6.35
C SER A 254 16.44 -3.02 6.27
N LEU A 255 15.61 -2.34 5.49
CA LEU A 255 14.17 -2.61 5.42
C LEU A 255 13.83 -4.01 4.92
N LEU A 256 14.60 -4.58 3.98
CA LEU A 256 14.31 -5.93 3.50
C LEU A 256 14.52 -6.99 4.58
N ASP A 257 15.55 -6.84 5.43
CA ASP A 257 15.80 -7.79 6.51
C ASP A 257 14.67 -7.76 7.54
N ILE A 258 14.25 -6.56 7.96
CA ILE A 258 13.10 -6.37 8.86
C ILE A 258 11.85 -7.01 8.24
N PHE A 259 11.58 -6.68 6.97
CA PHE A 259 10.44 -7.21 6.24
C PHE A 259 10.41 -8.74 6.24
N LEU A 260 11.53 -9.41 5.95
CA LEU A 260 11.58 -10.87 5.92
C LEU A 260 11.50 -11.47 7.33
N ASP A 261 12.16 -10.84 8.30
CA ASP A 261 12.13 -11.27 9.70
C ASP A 261 10.74 -11.15 10.33
N ASP A 262 9.92 -10.19 9.90
CA ASP A 262 8.53 -10.05 10.37
C ASP A 262 7.69 -11.28 10.01
N PHE A 263 7.91 -11.91 8.85
CA PHE A 263 7.27 -13.19 8.54
C PHE A 263 7.84 -14.35 9.35
N ARG A 264 9.15 -14.37 9.62
CA ARG A 264 9.76 -15.46 10.40
C ARG A 264 9.29 -15.45 11.85
N ASN A 265 9.06 -14.26 12.40
CA ASN A 265 8.74 -14.05 13.81
C ASN A 265 7.25 -13.80 14.07
N GLY A 266 6.41 -13.67 13.04
CA GLY A 266 4.97 -13.55 13.20
C GLY A 266 4.30 -14.88 13.56
N GLU A 267 3.07 -14.81 14.06
CA GLU A 267 2.29 -16.00 14.41
C GLU A 267 1.66 -16.63 13.17
N ASP A 268 2.11 -17.83 12.83
CA ASP A 268 1.65 -18.59 11.65
C ASP A 268 1.85 -17.81 10.33
N THR A 269 2.96 -17.09 10.21
CA THR A 269 3.25 -16.26 9.03
C THR A 269 4.45 -16.70 8.21
N ALA A 270 5.32 -17.54 8.78
CA ALA A 270 6.58 -17.94 8.14
C ALA A 270 6.38 -18.64 6.79
N HIS A 271 5.29 -19.40 6.64
CA HIS A 271 4.97 -20.09 5.39
C HIS A 271 4.67 -19.14 4.23
N LEU A 272 4.21 -17.90 4.51
CA LEU A 272 3.95 -16.91 3.46
C LEU A 272 5.22 -16.36 2.81
N LEU A 273 6.41 -16.57 3.39
CA LEU A 273 7.67 -16.20 2.72
C LEU A 273 7.82 -16.91 1.37
N ASN A 274 7.30 -18.13 1.22
CA ASN A 274 7.30 -18.84 -0.05
C ASN A 274 6.44 -18.15 -1.13
N HIS A 275 5.56 -17.24 -0.71
CA HIS A 275 4.59 -16.54 -1.56
C HIS A 275 4.92 -15.06 -1.76
N VAL A 276 6.07 -14.60 -1.24
CA VAL A 276 6.56 -13.24 -1.41
C VAL A 276 7.33 -13.13 -2.72
N LEU A 277 6.94 -12.19 -3.59
CA LEU A 277 7.69 -11.74 -4.75
C LEU A 277 8.40 -10.41 -4.44
N ILE A 278 9.70 -10.33 -4.66
CA ILE A 278 10.45 -9.07 -4.49
C ILE A 278 10.87 -8.54 -5.87
N VAL A 279 10.37 -7.36 -6.21
CA VAL A 279 10.71 -6.66 -7.45
C VAL A 279 11.86 -5.68 -7.17
N ALA A 280 13.08 -6.04 -7.56
CA ALA A 280 14.24 -5.17 -7.48
C ALA A 280 14.25 -4.18 -8.65
N VAL A 281 14.42 -2.88 -8.35
CA VAL A 281 14.35 -1.81 -9.35
C VAL A 281 15.73 -1.40 -9.93
N ASP A 282 16.80 -2.01 -9.41
CA ASP A 282 18.18 -1.84 -9.84
C ASP A 282 18.99 -3.12 -9.56
N SER A 283 20.16 -3.24 -10.18
CA SER A 283 21.02 -4.43 -10.07
C SER A 283 21.53 -4.67 -8.65
N GLY A 284 21.84 -3.62 -7.89
CA GLY A 284 22.27 -3.73 -6.50
C GLY A 284 21.16 -4.30 -5.60
N GLY A 285 19.93 -3.83 -5.80
CA GLY A 285 18.74 -4.36 -5.15
C GLY A 285 18.47 -5.82 -5.52
N PHE A 286 18.76 -6.22 -6.76
CA PHE A 286 18.55 -7.59 -7.21
C PHE A 286 19.56 -8.57 -6.61
N GLU A 287 20.85 -8.20 -6.59
CA GLU A 287 21.86 -9.01 -5.92
C GLU A 287 21.60 -9.12 -4.41
N GLY A 288 21.25 -8.00 -3.76
CA GLY A 288 20.89 -8.00 -2.35
C GLY A 288 19.65 -8.87 -2.05
N CYS A 289 18.63 -8.81 -2.91
CA CYS A 289 17.45 -9.67 -2.79
C CYS A 289 17.80 -11.16 -2.89
N LYS A 290 18.54 -11.56 -3.94
CA LYS A 290 18.91 -12.96 -4.18
C LYS A 290 19.76 -13.56 -3.05
N ALA A 291 20.48 -12.73 -2.30
CA ALA A 291 21.25 -13.18 -1.16
C ALA A 291 20.38 -13.66 0.01
N VAL A 292 19.13 -13.19 0.12
CA VAL A 292 18.25 -13.43 1.28
C VAL A 292 16.89 -14.03 0.94
N HIS A 293 16.51 -14.08 -0.34
CA HIS A 293 15.17 -14.50 -0.78
C HIS A 293 15.18 -15.23 -2.14
N PRO A 294 14.43 -16.33 -2.33
CA PRO A 294 14.45 -17.11 -3.58
C PRO A 294 13.62 -16.49 -4.73
N HIS A 295 12.65 -15.63 -4.44
CA HIS A 295 11.69 -15.12 -5.44
C HIS A 295 11.93 -13.64 -5.74
N CYS A 296 13.07 -13.36 -6.37
CA CYS A 296 13.48 -12.02 -6.78
C CYS A 296 13.26 -11.82 -8.29
N TYR A 297 12.78 -10.64 -8.67
CA TYR A 297 12.61 -10.21 -10.06
C TYR A 297 13.32 -8.89 -10.29
N LEU A 298 14.21 -8.81 -11.27
CA LEU A 298 14.84 -7.55 -11.67
C LEU A 298 13.97 -6.83 -12.69
N LEU A 299 13.54 -5.62 -12.35
CA LEU A 299 13.03 -4.64 -13.29
C LEU A 299 13.99 -3.45 -13.35
N GLU A 300 14.91 -3.47 -14.29
CA GLU A 300 15.93 -2.43 -14.41
C GLU A 300 15.34 -1.13 -14.98
N ILE A 301 15.37 -0.06 -14.19
CA ILE A 301 14.87 1.24 -14.62
C ILE A 301 16.04 2.12 -15.04
N LYS A 302 16.24 2.19 -16.35
CA LYS A 302 17.37 2.93 -16.95
C LYS A 302 17.22 4.45 -16.87
N SER A 303 16.02 4.95 -16.60
CA SER A 303 15.74 6.39 -16.60
C SER A 303 16.29 7.13 -15.37
N MET A 304 16.64 6.43 -14.28
CA MET A 304 17.03 7.07 -13.02
C MET A 304 18.01 6.22 -12.19
N ASN A 305 19.02 6.86 -11.61
CA ASN A 305 19.95 6.20 -10.70
C ASN A 305 19.33 5.99 -9.30
N MET A 306 19.05 4.73 -8.95
CA MET A 306 18.39 4.32 -7.71
C MET A 306 19.32 3.82 -6.59
N SER A 307 20.65 3.79 -6.80
CA SER A 307 21.64 3.24 -5.85
C SER A 307 21.92 4.09 -4.60
N ARG A 308 21.25 5.23 -4.46
CA ARG A 308 21.48 6.18 -3.34
C ARG A 308 20.18 6.52 -2.62
N ALA A 309 20.26 6.66 -1.30
CA ALA A 309 19.16 7.14 -0.48
C ALA A 309 18.72 8.52 -0.99
N LYS A 310 17.43 8.69 -1.23
CA LYS A 310 16.85 9.93 -1.75
C LYS A 310 16.26 10.73 -0.60
N TRP A 311 16.50 12.04 -0.62
CA TRP A 311 15.95 12.93 0.38
C TRP A 311 14.43 12.96 0.28
N PHE A 312 13.78 12.99 1.44
CA PHE A 312 12.34 13.03 1.53
C PHE A 312 11.76 14.27 0.83
N GLY A 313 10.78 14.08 -0.06
CA GLY A 313 10.17 15.17 -0.82
C GLY A 313 10.98 15.68 -2.02
N SER A 314 12.15 15.11 -2.32
CA SER A 314 12.89 15.40 -3.56
C SER A 314 12.12 14.91 -4.81
N LYS A 315 12.44 15.48 -5.97
CA LYS A 315 11.86 15.06 -7.26
C LYS A 315 12.12 13.57 -7.50
N GLU A 316 13.33 13.12 -7.24
CA GLU A 316 13.78 11.74 -7.41
C GLU A 316 13.04 10.78 -6.45
N TYR A 317 12.79 11.22 -5.22
CA TYR A 317 11.97 10.49 -4.27
C TYR A 317 10.51 10.37 -4.73
N MET A 318 9.93 11.45 -5.25
CA MET A 318 8.57 11.40 -5.83
C MET A 318 8.50 10.43 -7.01
N GLU A 319 9.50 10.44 -7.90
CA GLU A 319 9.55 9.48 -9.01
C GLU A 319 9.67 8.03 -8.53
N LEU A 320 10.45 7.76 -7.47
CA LEU A 320 10.51 6.43 -6.86
C LEU A 320 9.14 5.97 -6.33
N VAL A 321 8.35 6.87 -5.76
CA VAL A 321 7.00 6.56 -5.28
C VAL A 321 6.05 6.29 -6.46
N TRP A 322 6.11 7.11 -7.51
CA TRP A 322 5.29 6.92 -8.71
C TRP A 322 5.64 5.67 -9.49
N LEU A 323 6.92 5.30 -9.48
CA LEU A 323 7.40 4.09 -10.11
C LEU A 323 6.69 2.85 -9.59
N LYS A 324 6.38 2.77 -8.29
CA LYS A 324 5.58 1.68 -7.71
C LYS A 324 4.29 1.44 -8.50
N LEU A 325 3.59 2.48 -8.92
CA LEU A 325 2.38 2.34 -9.73
C LEU A 325 2.66 1.88 -11.16
N SER A 326 3.79 2.32 -11.73
CA SER A 326 4.24 1.86 -13.04
C SER A 326 4.58 0.37 -13.06
N LEU A 327 5.01 -0.19 -11.92
CA LEU A 327 5.19 -1.64 -11.75
C LEU A 327 3.85 -2.39 -11.70
N GLN A 328 2.85 -1.78 -11.07
CA GLN A 328 1.58 -2.46 -10.80
C GLN A 328 0.72 -2.64 -12.02
N PHE A 329 0.70 -1.66 -12.92
CA PHE A 329 -0.05 -1.78 -14.17
C PHE A 329 0.30 -3.07 -14.95
N PRO A 330 1.57 -3.35 -15.31
CA PRO A 330 1.94 -4.57 -16.03
C PRO A 330 1.86 -5.82 -15.14
N LEU A 331 2.14 -5.73 -13.83
CA LEU A 331 2.01 -6.84 -12.90
C LEU A 331 0.56 -7.35 -12.83
N HIS A 332 -0.43 -6.45 -12.71
CA HIS A 332 -1.84 -6.83 -12.70
C HIS A 332 -2.26 -7.49 -14.03
N GLY A 333 -1.76 -6.99 -15.17
CA GLY A 333 -1.96 -7.63 -16.46
C GLY A 333 -1.42 -9.06 -16.48
N LYS A 334 -0.17 -9.26 -16.06
CA LYS A 334 0.45 -10.59 -15.99
C LYS A 334 -0.25 -11.53 -15.03
N MET A 335 -0.70 -11.04 -13.87
CA MET A 335 -1.50 -11.85 -12.94
C MET A 335 -2.80 -12.32 -13.58
N ILE A 336 -3.48 -11.47 -14.34
CA ILE A 336 -4.70 -11.87 -15.07
C ILE A 336 -4.37 -12.92 -16.13
N ASP A 337 -3.33 -12.71 -16.93
CA ASP A 337 -2.98 -13.60 -18.03
C ASP A 337 -2.45 -14.97 -17.57
N THR A 338 -1.81 -15.01 -16.39
CA THR A 338 -1.06 -16.18 -15.92
C THR A 338 -1.81 -16.97 -14.85
N LEU A 339 -2.56 -16.29 -13.98
CA LEU A 339 -3.18 -16.94 -12.81
C LEU A 339 -4.68 -17.17 -12.98
N ASN A 340 -5.41 -16.37 -13.78
CA ASN A 340 -6.86 -16.51 -13.91
C ASN A 340 -7.26 -17.65 -14.85
#